data_AF-A0A4P2Q028-F1
#
_entry.id   AF-A0A4P2Q028-F1
#
_cell.length_a   1.000
_cell.length_b   1.000
_cell.length_c   1.000
_cell.angle_alpha   90.00
_cell.angle_beta   90.00
_cell.angle_gamma   90.00
#
_symmetry.space_group_name_H-M   'P 1'
#
loop_
_entity.id
_entity.type
_entity.pdbx_description
1 polymer ?
#
loop_
_entity_poly.entity_id
_entity_poly.type
_entity_poly.pdbx_seq_one_letter_code
_entity_poly.pdbx_strand_id
1 'polypeptide(L)'
;MTRPEAIAERLSELQVNVLAPLVLGGPLCPVRPFGVRLALLLGEGVPALDPDLGAHIDVVRVRVARLVAPVDALPELASADWALAAALNDLLQLTNHELAGPLTRSRYPRLLASVRDLCELVPAPPDVATALARHATFARVLECFRTDAHVSWWTGSASFRGQRPPARLLLWRRLRNVEVETRRVGLAEMGQGIPGLSPEDYADALALFLTRTPLTDLATATRTSPPFAWSASTLSVVAAPPGRRLAYRVMLRQPHDLVVATLARAATEVPLRFGQARALSESFASEVAAGIKLLGERSGAA
;
A
#
# COMPACT_ATOMS: atom_id res chain seq x y z
N MET A 1 -11.51 -26.87 -11.26
CA MET A 1 -12.44 -25.82 -10.80
C MET A 1 -12.24 -25.65 -9.30
N THR A 2 -11.98 -24.45 -8.82
CA THR A 2 -11.82 -24.20 -7.37
C THR A 2 -13.19 -24.33 -6.71
N ARG A 3 -13.29 -25.10 -5.62
CA ARG A 3 -14.56 -25.26 -4.90
C ARG A 3 -14.93 -23.92 -4.22
N PRO A 4 -16.21 -23.46 -4.25
CA PRO A 4 -16.63 -22.21 -3.62
C PRO A 4 -16.23 -22.10 -2.14
N GLU A 5 -16.30 -23.20 -1.40
CA GLU A 5 -15.87 -23.29 0.01
C GLU A 5 -14.39 -22.94 0.20
N ALA A 6 -13.52 -23.36 -0.72
CA ALA A 6 -12.11 -23.01 -0.65
C ALA A 6 -11.89 -21.53 -0.93
N ILE A 7 -12.67 -20.91 -1.83
CA ILE A 7 -12.58 -19.46 -2.07
C ILE A 7 -13.03 -18.68 -0.84
N ALA A 8 -14.11 -19.12 -0.19
CA ALA A 8 -14.62 -18.59 1.06
C ALA A 8 -13.58 -18.63 2.20
N GLU A 9 -12.93 -19.77 2.41
CA GLU A 9 -11.85 -19.92 3.40
C GLU A 9 -10.70 -18.94 3.12
N ARG A 10 -10.28 -18.85 1.85
CA ARG A 10 -9.20 -17.95 1.43
C ARG A 10 -9.56 -16.47 1.60
N LEU A 11 -10.82 -16.10 1.37
CA LEU A 11 -11.33 -14.75 1.61
C LEU A 11 -11.34 -14.42 3.10
N SER A 12 -11.80 -15.34 3.95
CA SER A 12 -11.76 -15.17 5.41
C SER A 12 -10.34 -15.02 5.94
N GLU A 13 -9.39 -15.86 5.46
CA GLU A 13 -7.97 -15.72 5.81
C GLU A 13 -7.43 -14.32 5.47
N LEU A 14 -7.77 -13.79 4.28
CA LEU A 14 -7.35 -12.46 3.84
C LEU A 14 -7.98 -11.35 4.69
N GLN A 15 -9.27 -11.47 5.03
CA GLN A 15 -9.98 -10.53 5.89
C GLN A 15 -9.31 -10.44 7.26
N VAL A 16 -9.12 -11.58 7.92
CA VAL A 16 -8.64 -11.67 9.31
C VAL A 16 -7.16 -11.27 9.42
N ASN A 17 -6.32 -11.75 8.50
CA ASN A 17 -4.87 -11.66 8.69
C ASN A 17 -4.20 -10.48 7.96
N VAL A 18 -4.89 -9.88 6.99
CA VAL A 18 -4.33 -8.80 6.16
C VAL A 18 -5.21 -7.56 6.17
N LEU A 19 -6.48 -7.67 5.76
CA LEU A 19 -7.34 -6.49 5.61
C LEU A 19 -7.68 -5.85 6.96
N ALA A 20 -8.12 -6.65 7.94
CA ALA A 20 -8.50 -6.12 9.25
C ALA A 20 -7.31 -5.47 9.98
N PRO A 21 -6.12 -6.09 10.08
CA PRO A 21 -4.98 -5.43 10.72
C PRO A 21 -4.48 -4.21 9.95
N LEU A 22 -4.64 -4.18 8.61
CA LEU A 22 -4.33 -2.99 7.81
C LEU A 22 -5.25 -1.81 8.18
N VAL A 23 -6.56 -2.06 8.25
CA VAL A 23 -7.56 -1.01 8.51
C VAL A 23 -7.59 -0.63 10.00
N LEU A 24 -7.83 -1.62 10.86
CA LEU A 24 -7.97 -1.45 12.31
C LEU A 24 -6.63 -1.13 12.99
N GLY A 25 -5.52 -1.52 12.38
CA GLY A 25 -4.20 -1.54 13.00
C GLY A 25 -3.94 -2.86 13.69
N GLY A 26 -2.70 -3.33 13.58
CA GLY A 26 -2.29 -4.58 14.22
C GLY A 26 -1.17 -5.27 13.44
N PRO A 27 -0.74 -6.45 13.90
CA PRO A 27 0.21 -7.27 13.18
C PRO A 27 -0.44 -7.84 11.91
N LEU A 28 0.21 -7.60 10.76
CA LEU A 28 -0.12 -8.26 9.51
C LEU A 28 0.50 -9.66 9.47
N CYS A 29 -0.30 -10.65 9.10
CA CYS A 29 0.14 -12.03 8.92
C CYS A 29 -0.13 -12.45 7.47
N PRO A 30 0.77 -12.15 6.51
CA PRO A 30 0.55 -12.50 5.12
C PRO A 30 0.21 -13.99 4.94
N VAL A 31 -0.87 -14.27 4.23
CA VAL A 31 -1.35 -15.63 3.95
C VAL A 31 -0.77 -16.12 2.63
N ARG A 32 -0.97 -17.40 2.29
CA ARG A 32 -0.44 -17.98 1.04
C ARG A 32 -0.74 -17.08 -0.18
N PRO A 33 0.17 -16.95 -1.16
CA PRO A 33 -0.10 -16.12 -2.32
C PRO A 33 -1.38 -16.51 -3.06
N PHE A 34 -2.15 -15.53 -3.53
CA PHE A 34 -3.38 -15.75 -4.26
C PHE A 34 -3.12 -15.96 -5.75
N GLY A 35 -2.25 -15.12 -6.31
CA GLY A 35 -2.08 -15.01 -7.74
C GLY A 35 -3.29 -14.41 -8.47
N VAL A 36 -3.12 -14.06 -9.74
CA VAL A 36 -4.15 -13.34 -10.55
C VAL A 36 -5.51 -14.03 -10.51
N ARG A 37 -5.56 -15.32 -10.87
CA ARG A 37 -6.82 -16.04 -11.08
C ARG A 37 -7.66 -16.14 -9.81
N LEU A 38 -7.05 -16.46 -8.66
CA LEU A 38 -7.80 -16.58 -7.41
C LEU A 38 -8.21 -15.20 -6.89
N ALA A 39 -7.32 -14.21 -6.99
CA ALA A 39 -7.60 -12.85 -6.53
C ALA A 39 -8.80 -12.22 -7.24
N LEU A 40 -8.95 -12.44 -8.55
CA LEU A 40 -10.10 -11.92 -9.32
C LEU A 40 -11.43 -12.60 -8.97
N LEU A 41 -11.41 -13.82 -8.41
CA LEU A 41 -12.61 -14.50 -7.95
C LEU A 41 -13.02 -14.08 -6.53
N LEU A 42 -12.21 -13.28 -5.82
CA LEU A 42 -12.54 -12.83 -4.48
C LEU A 42 -13.66 -11.80 -4.52
N GLY A 43 -14.61 -11.93 -3.58
CA GLY A 43 -15.76 -11.02 -3.48
C GLY A 43 -16.89 -11.29 -4.47
N GLU A 44 -16.76 -12.27 -5.38
CA GLU A 44 -17.87 -12.68 -6.25
C GLU A 44 -18.84 -13.63 -5.50
N GLY A 45 -19.93 -13.08 -4.97
CA GLY A 45 -21.05 -13.88 -4.44
C GLY A 45 -20.74 -14.71 -3.19
N VAL A 46 -19.77 -14.30 -2.38
CA VAL A 46 -19.28 -15.11 -1.25
C VAL A 46 -19.85 -14.65 0.10
N PRO A 47 -20.56 -15.53 0.85
CA PRO A 47 -21.14 -15.23 2.16
C PRO A 47 -20.17 -15.43 3.36
N ALA A 48 -18.87 -15.64 3.11
CA ALA A 48 -17.89 -16.10 4.12
C ALA A 48 -17.01 -14.98 4.68
N LEU A 49 -17.65 -13.89 5.09
CA LEU A 49 -17.00 -12.85 5.88
C LEU A 49 -17.49 -12.99 7.32
N ASP A 50 -16.60 -12.75 8.29
CA ASP A 50 -17.02 -12.53 9.66
C ASP A 50 -17.79 -11.20 9.70
N PRO A 51 -19.11 -11.21 10.00
CA PRO A 51 -19.94 -10.01 9.93
C PRO A 51 -19.57 -9.00 11.02
N ASP A 52 -19.16 -9.47 12.19
CA ASP A 52 -18.75 -8.61 13.30
C ASP A 52 -17.45 -7.92 12.93
N LEU A 53 -16.47 -8.65 12.40
CA LEU A 53 -15.22 -8.07 11.93
C LEU A 53 -15.44 -7.09 10.77
N GLY A 54 -16.34 -7.42 9.84
CA GLY A 54 -16.75 -6.54 8.74
C GLY A 54 -17.30 -5.20 9.25
N ALA A 55 -18.20 -5.23 10.23
CA ALA A 55 -18.75 -4.02 10.84
C ALA A 55 -17.66 -3.14 11.49
N HIS A 56 -16.69 -3.73 12.19
CA HIS A 56 -15.56 -2.99 12.76
C HIS A 56 -14.69 -2.33 11.69
N ILE A 57 -14.41 -3.06 10.60
CA ILE A 57 -13.66 -2.53 9.44
C ILE A 57 -14.40 -1.32 8.86
N ASP A 58 -15.71 -1.41 8.65
CA ASP A 58 -16.49 -0.32 8.04
C ASP A 58 -16.54 0.93 8.91
N VAL A 59 -16.70 0.78 10.23
CA VAL A 59 -16.64 1.92 11.18
C VAL A 59 -15.30 2.66 11.07
N VAL A 60 -14.19 1.93 11.00
CA VAL A 60 -12.86 2.55 10.86
C VAL A 60 -12.67 3.15 9.48
N ARG A 61 -13.12 2.49 8.39
CA ARG A 61 -13.08 3.06 7.03
C ARG A 61 -13.83 4.39 6.97
N VAL A 62 -15.04 4.48 7.53
CA VAL A 62 -15.80 5.75 7.59
C VAL A 62 -15.05 6.79 8.41
N ARG A 63 -14.44 6.43 9.54
CA ARG A 63 -13.61 7.35 10.34
C ARG A 63 -12.43 7.91 9.55
N VAL A 64 -11.72 7.08 8.78
CA VAL A 64 -10.62 7.52 7.92
C VAL A 64 -11.14 8.43 6.81
N ALA A 65 -12.22 8.07 6.13
CA ALA A 65 -12.82 8.91 5.09
C ALA A 65 -13.27 10.29 5.62
N ARG A 66 -13.77 10.35 6.86
CA ARG A 66 -14.17 11.60 7.54
C ARG A 66 -13.03 12.59 7.75
N LEU A 67 -11.77 12.13 7.73
CA LEU A 67 -10.61 13.02 7.76
C LEU A 67 -10.47 13.86 6.48
N VAL A 68 -11.18 13.48 5.40
CA VAL A 68 -11.07 14.07 4.08
C VAL A 68 -12.42 14.57 3.56
N ALA A 69 -13.54 13.91 3.87
CA ALA A 69 -14.86 14.25 3.38
C ALA A 69 -15.95 14.08 4.46
N PRO A 70 -16.97 14.95 4.52
CA PRO A 70 -18.09 14.77 5.43
C PRO A 70 -19.01 13.66 4.89
N VAL A 71 -18.69 12.40 5.22
CA VAL A 71 -19.44 11.21 4.82
C VAL A 71 -19.84 10.40 6.04
N ASP A 72 -21.01 9.76 5.95
CA ASP A 72 -21.55 8.92 7.03
C ASP A 72 -21.55 7.43 6.68
N ALA A 73 -21.36 7.10 5.41
CA ALA A 73 -21.25 5.75 4.91
C ALA A 73 -20.25 5.68 3.76
N LEU A 74 -19.71 4.49 3.54
CA LEU A 74 -18.91 4.14 2.38
C LEU A 74 -19.55 2.93 1.69
N PRO A 75 -19.32 2.74 0.38
CA PRO A 75 -19.71 1.50 -0.26
C PRO A 75 -18.99 0.30 0.39
N GLU A 76 -19.66 -0.84 0.37
CA GLU A 76 -19.08 -2.14 0.70
C GLU A 76 -17.85 -2.43 -0.19
N LEU A 77 -16.97 -3.30 0.29
CA LEU A 77 -15.78 -3.69 -0.46
C LEU A 77 -16.19 -4.54 -1.68
N ALA A 78 -15.92 -4.00 -2.87
CA ALA A 78 -16.19 -4.70 -4.12
C ALA A 78 -15.12 -5.77 -4.40
N SER A 79 -15.37 -6.65 -5.37
CA SER A 79 -14.39 -7.66 -5.82
C SER A 79 -13.04 -7.05 -6.19
N ALA A 80 -13.03 -5.87 -6.82
CA ALA A 80 -11.82 -5.13 -7.14
C ALA A 80 -11.00 -4.72 -5.90
N ASP A 81 -11.66 -4.40 -4.78
CA ASP A 81 -10.97 -4.01 -3.54
C ASP A 81 -10.38 -5.23 -2.84
N TRP A 82 -11.06 -6.37 -2.89
CA TRP A 82 -10.54 -7.66 -2.44
C TRP A 82 -9.35 -8.13 -3.29
N ALA A 83 -9.43 -7.95 -4.60
CA ALA A 83 -8.32 -8.21 -5.51
C ALA A 83 -7.10 -7.34 -5.18
N LEU A 84 -7.29 -6.06 -4.81
CA LEU A 84 -6.20 -5.21 -4.31
C LEU A 84 -5.65 -5.68 -2.97
N ALA A 85 -6.50 -6.09 -2.03
CA ALA A 85 -6.03 -6.66 -0.77
C ALA A 85 -5.18 -7.93 -1.00
N ALA A 86 -5.57 -8.77 -1.95
CA ALA A 86 -4.79 -9.93 -2.38
C ALA A 86 -3.48 -9.54 -3.08
N ALA A 87 -3.48 -8.50 -3.92
CA ALA A 87 -2.27 -7.96 -4.53
C ALA A 87 -1.28 -7.44 -3.48
N LEU A 88 -1.77 -6.76 -2.43
CA LEU A 88 -0.96 -6.32 -1.31
C LEU A 88 -0.39 -7.50 -0.51
N ASN A 89 -1.20 -8.53 -0.24
CA ASN A 89 -0.73 -9.77 0.38
C ASN A 89 0.43 -10.39 -0.41
N ASP A 90 0.25 -10.51 -1.72
CA ASP A 90 1.24 -11.12 -2.62
C ASP A 90 2.51 -10.25 -2.73
N LEU A 91 2.37 -8.92 -2.71
CA LEU A 91 3.49 -7.96 -2.64
C LEU A 91 4.28 -8.13 -1.33
N LEU A 92 3.60 -8.24 -0.18
CA LEU A 92 4.25 -8.52 1.11
C LEU A 92 4.99 -9.87 1.07
N GLN A 93 4.38 -10.88 0.46
CA GLN A 93 4.96 -12.22 0.32
C GLN A 93 6.20 -12.27 -0.56
N LEU A 94 6.39 -11.35 -1.52
CA LEU A 94 7.67 -11.21 -2.25
C LEU A 94 8.88 -11.01 -1.33
N THR A 95 8.63 -10.63 -0.09
CA THR A 95 9.66 -10.35 0.90
C THR A 95 9.86 -11.47 1.92
N ASN A 96 9.06 -12.54 1.80
CA ASN A 96 9.17 -13.75 2.60
C ASN A 96 10.39 -14.57 2.17
N HIS A 97 11.30 -14.83 3.10
CA HIS A 97 12.53 -15.56 2.86
C HIS A 97 12.31 -17.07 2.66
N GLU A 98 11.18 -17.62 3.10
CA GLU A 98 10.83 -19.02 2.88
C GLU A 98 10.51 -19.32 1.40
N LEU A 99 10.27 -18.28 0.59
CA LEU A 99 10.13 -18.42 -0.86
C LEU A 99 11.50 -18.60 -1.56
N ALA A 100 12.63 -18.27 -0.92
CA ALA A 100 13.97 -18.22 -1.50
C ALA A 100 14.78 -19.54 -1.45
N GLY A 101 14.14 -20.69 -1.24
CA GLY A 101 14.83 -21.98 -1.31
C GLY A 101 15.60 -22.18 -2.63
N PRO A 102 16.72 -22.95 -2.65
CA PRO A 102 17.54 -23.14 -3.85
C PRO A 102 16.75 -23.61 -5.09
N LEU A 103 15.68 -24.38 -4.88
CA LEU A 103 14.80 -24.90 -5.92
C LEU A 103 13.56 -24.02 -6.18
N THR A 104 13.38 -22.93 -5.42
CA THR A 104 12.18 -22.09 -5.45
C THR A 104 12.44 -20.64 -5.81
N ARG A 105 13.68 -20.27 -6.14
CA ARG A 105 14.05 -18.90 -6.56
C ARG A 105 13.23 -18.37 -7.75
N SER A 106 12.80 -19.24 -8.65
CA SER A 106 11.92 -18.88 -9.77
C SER A 106 10.51 -18.43 -9.36
N ARG A 107 10.14 -18.57 -8.07
CA ARG A 107 8.85 -18.12 -7.54
C ARG A 107 8.76 -16.60 -7.40
N TYR A 108 9.86 -15.90 -7.11
CA TYR A 108 9.86 -14.44 -7.01
C TYR A 108 9.44 -13.74 -8.30
N PRO A 109 10.09 -13.97 -9.46
CA PRO A 109 9.70 -13.31 -10.70
C PRO A 109 8.27 -13.67 -11.12
N ARG A 110 7.81 -14.90 -10.85
CA ARG A 110 6.41 -15.31 -11.14
C ARG A 110 5.40 -14.61 -10.25
N LEU A 111 5.68 -14.52 -8.94
CA LEU A 111 4.80 -13.82 -8.00
C LEU A 111 4.78 -12.32 -8.29
N LEU A 112 5.92 -11.73 -8.62
CA LEU A 112 6.04 -10.33 -8.99
C LEU A 112 5.24 -10.03 -10.26
N ALA A 113 5.39 -10.86 -11.31
CA ALA A 113 4.59 -10.76 -12.51
C ALA A 113 3.09 -10.86 -12.18
N SER A 114 2.70 -11.80 -11.32
CA SER A 114 1.31 -11.94 -10.89
C SER A 114 0.79 -10.71 -10.13
N VAL A 115 1.61 -10.02 -9.33
CA VAL A 115 1.20 -8.77 -8.67
C VAL A 115 1.00 -7.66 -9.69
N ARG A 116 1.89 -7.54 -10.68
CA ARG A 116 1.78 -6.57 -11.77
C ARG A 116 0.52 -6.82 -12.60
N ASP A 117 0.36 -8.03 -13.12
CA ASP A 117 -0.79 -8.45 -13.92
C ASP A 117 -2.11 -8.19 -13.17
N LEU A 118 -2.17 -8.53 -11.87
CA LEU A 118 -3.35 -8.29 -11.05
C LEU A 118 -3.65 -6.80 -10.90
N CYS A 119 -2.64 -5.96 -10.65
CA CYS A 119 -2.83 -4.52 -10.55
C CYS A 119 -3.24 -3.87 -11.88
N GLU A 120 -2.80 -4.42 -13.02
CA GLU A 120 -3.24 -3.98 -14.35
C GLU A 120 -4.70 -4.36 -14.64
N LEU A 121 -5.11 -5.55 -14.20
CA LEU A 121 -6.49 -6.05 -14.37
C LEU A 121 -7.49 -5.39 -13.42
N VAL A 122 -7.06 -4.90 -12.25
CA VAL A 122 -7.93 -4.12 -11.37
C VAL A 122 -8.20 -2.75 -12.01
N PRO A 123 -9.49 -2.40 -12.25
CA PRO A 123 -9.83 -1.12 -12.85
C PRO A 123 -9.52 0.04 -11.90
N ALA A 124 -9.20 1.20 -12.49
CA ALA A 124 -9.21 2.46 -11.76
C ALA A 124 -10.59 2.70 -11.11
N PRO A 125 -10.67 3.40 -9.97
CA PRO A 125 -11.97 3.69 -9.36
C PRO A 125 -12.84 4.48 -10.36
N PRO A 126 -14.08 4.02 -10.63
CA PRO A 126 -14.93 4.63 -11.65
C PRO A 126 -15.47 6.01 -11.24
N ASP A 127 -15.50 6.28 -9.94
CA ASP A 127 -15.98 7.54 -9.37
C ASP A 127 -15.20 7.95 -8.11
N VAL A 128 -15.50 9.16 -7.65
CA VAL A 128 -14.86 9.78 -6.48
C VAL A 128 -15.22 9.05 -5.18
N ALA A 129 -16.42 8.47 -5.09
CA ALA A 129 -16.86 7.71 -3.92
C ALA A 129 -16.03 6.43 -3.75
N THR A 130 -15.80 5.71 -4.84
CA THR A 130 -14.96 4.51 -4.90
C THR A 130 -13.49 4.87 -4.63
N ALA A 131 -12.99 5.99 -5.16
CA ALA A 131 -11.64 6.46 -4.86
C ALA A 131 -11.46 6.76 -3.35
N LEU A 132 -12.47 7.38 -2.71
CA LEU A 132 -12.48 7.63 -1.26
C LEU A 132 -12.59 6.34 -0.46
N ALA A 133 -13.42 5.39 -0.89
CA ALA A 133 -13.58 4.08 -0.25
C ALA A 133 -12.26 3.28 -0.29
N ARG A 134 -11.57 3.25 -1.44
CA ARG A 134 -10.24 2.65 -1.55
C ARG A 134 -9.21 3.35 -0.68
N HIS A 135 -9.25 4.68 -0.61
CA HIS A 135 -8.38 5.42 0.29
C HIS A 135 -8.61 5.02 1.74
N ALA A 136 -9.86 4.98 2.19
CA ALA A 136 -10.21 4.56 3.54
C ALA A 136 -9.72 3.14 3.88
N THR A 137 -9.75 2.23 2.91
CA THR A 137 -9.26 0.86 3.08
C THR A 137 -7.73 0.77 3.11
N PHE A 138 -7.02 1.51 2.26
CA PHE A 138 -5.58 1.37 2.05
C PHE A 138 -4.75 2.56 2.59
N ALA A 139 -5.34 3.47 3.37
CA ALA A 139 -4.68 4.68 3.87
C ALA A 139 -3.35 4.41 4.60
N ARG A 140 -3.26 3.24 5.24
CA ARG A 140 -2.13 2.82 6.09
C ARG A 140 -1.15 1.89 5.38
N VAL A 141 -1.28 1.69 4.07
CA VAL A 141 -0.43 0.73 3.35
C VAL A 141 1.06 1.08 3.46
N LEU A 142 1.43 2.36 3.40
CA LEU A 142 2.82 2.80 3.57
C LEU A 142 3.25 2.96 5.03
N GLU A 143 2.33 2.84 5.98
CA GLU A 143 2.66 2.69 7.41
C GLU A 143 3.10 1.26 7.74
N CYS A 144 2.89 0.30 6.83
CA CYS A 144 3.29 -1.08 7.03
C CYS A 144 4.81 -1.19 7.10
N PHE A 145 5.30 -1.92 8.10
CA PHE A 145 6.71 -2.19 8.29
C PHE A 145 6.91 -3.64 8.73
N ARG A 146 8.07 -4.20 8.41
CA ARG A 146 8.53 -5.51 8.84
C ARG A 146 9.58 -5.30 9.93
N THR A 147 9.45 -6.02 11.03
CA THR A 147 10.48 -6.03 12.07
C THR A 147 11.48 -7.13 11.76
N ASP A 148 12.69 -6.72 11.38
CA ASP A 148 13.80 -7.62 11.11
C ASP A 148 14.70 -7.70 12.34
N ALA A 149 15.30 -8.87 12.57
CA ALA A 149 16.24 -9.10 13.63
C ALA A 149 17.54 -9.68 13.07
N HIS A 150 18.67 -9.03 13.35
CA HIS A 150 20.00 -9.56 13.12
C HIS A 150 20.57 -10.04 14.45
N VAL A 151 20.96 -11.32 14.52
CA VAL A 151 21.56 -11.92 15.69
C VAL A 151 22.99 -12.30 15.36
N SER A 152 23.96 -11.74 16.07
CA SER A 152 25.38 -12.07 15.95
C SER A 152 25.88 -12.72 17.25
N TRP A 153 26.88 -13.58 17.14
CA TRP A 153 27.56 -14.22 18.26
C TRP A 153 29.00 -14.57 17.86
N TRP A 154 29.82 -14.99 18.81
CA TRP A 154 31.26 -15.23 18.61
C TRP A 154 31.67 -16.17 17.45
N THR A 155 30.76 -17.03 16.96
CA THR A 155 31.03 -17.98 15.86
C THR A 155 30.17 -17.75 14.62
N GLY A 156 29.37 -16.69 14.55
CA GLY A 156 28.57 -16.39 13.36
C GLY A 156 27.43 -15.43 13.58
N SER A 157 26.56 -15.32 12.58
CA SER A 157 25.36 -14.50 12.63
C SER A 157 24.20 -15.12 11.86
N ALA A 158 22.99 -14.66 12.15
CA ALA A 158 21.76 -15.05 11.46
C ALA A 158 20.80 -13.85 11.39
N SER A 159 20.12 -13.70 10.25
CA SER A 159 19.12 -12.65 10.04
C SER A 159 17.73 -13.25 9.91
N PHE A 160 16.75 -12.63 10.56
CA PHE A 160 15.35 -13.04 10.59
C PHE A 160 14.50 -11.91 10.03
N ARG A 161 13.73 -12.19 8.98
CA ARG A 161 12.90 -11.19 8.29
C ARG A 161 11.45 -11.35 8.69
N GLY A 162 10.92 -10.41 9.47
CA GLY A 162 9.56 -10.47 9.99
C GLY A 162 9.28 -11.66 10.92
N GLN A 163 10.32 -12.36 11.38
CA GLN A 163 10.22 -13.52 12.26
C GLN A 163 11.01 -13.28 13.53
N ARG A 164 10.52 -13.84 14.64
CA ARG A 164 11.24 -13.81 15.91
C ARG A 164 12.44 -14.77 15.84
N PRO A 165 13.64 -14.35 16.26
CA PRO A 165 14.78 -15.27 16.34
C PRO A 165 14.47 -16.47 17.25
N PRO A 166 14.86 -17.70 16.87
CA PRO A 166 14.71 -18.88 17.69
C PRO A 166 15.34 -18.70 19.08
N ALA A 167 14.62 -19.12 20.13
CA ALA A 167 15.07 -18.94 21.52
C ALA A 167 16.48 -19.51 21.76
N ARG A 168 16.85 -20.62 21.11
CA ARG A 168 18.18 -21.25 21.18
C ARG A 168 19.34 -20.34 20.77
N LEU A 169 19.12 -19.41 19.84
CA LEU A 169 20.15 -18.46 19.41
C LEU A 169 20.31 -17.31 20.40
N LEU A 170 19.30 -17.07 21.23
CA LEU A 170 19.30 -16.03 22.26
C LEU A 170 19.85 -16.53 23.61
N LEU A 171 20.17 -17.82 23.72
CA LEU A 171 20.74 -18.43 24.93
C LEU A 171 22.20 -18.03 25.15
N TRP A 172 22.61 -18.01 26.42
CA TRP A 172 24.00 -17.77 26.86
C TRP A 172 24.59 -16.45 26.33
N ARG A 173 23.79 -15.38 26.34
CA ARG A 173 24.17 -14.07 25.78
C ARG A 173 25.56 -13.58 26.20
N ARG A 174 25.90 -13.73 27.48
CA ARG A 174 27.21 -13.31 28.03
C ARG A 174 28.38 -14.23 27.66
N LEU A 175 28.14 -15.54 27.49
CA LEU A 175 29.21 -16.49 27.18
C LEU A 175 29.50 -16.53 25.68
N ARG A 176 28.49 -16.34 24.84
CA ARG A 176 28.59 -16.39 23.37
C ARG A 176 28.68 -15.01 22.73
N ASN A 177 28.70 -13.94 23.53
CA ASN A 177 28.60 -12.55 23.08
C ASN A 177 27.46 -12.36 22.07
N VAL A 178 26.25 -12.78 22.46
CA VAL A 178 25.08 -12.70 21.58
C VAL A 178 24.53 -11.27 21.59
N GLU A 179 24.57 -10.63 20.44
CA GLU A 179 23.95 -9.33 20.19
C GLU A 179 22.72 -9.51 19.30
N VAL A 180 21.70 -8.68 19.56
CA VAL A 180 20.46 -8.69 18.80
C VAL A 180 20.15 -7.25 18.40
N GLU A 181 20.23 -7.00 17.09
CA GLU A 181 19.82 -5.74 16.51
C GLU A 181 18.44 -5.92 15.86
N THR A 182 17.49 -5.07 16.22
CA THR A 182 16.14 -5.06 15.61
C THR A 182 15.93 -3.80 14.80
N ARG A 183 15.49 -3.95 13.56
CA ARG A 183 15.21 -2.84 12.64
C ARG A 183 13.79 -2.91 12.11
N ARG A 184 13.12 -1.76 12.03
CA ARG A 184 11.86 -1.62 11.29
C ARG A 184 12.18 -1.27 9.85
N VAL A 185 11.70 -2.09 8.91
CA VAL A 185 11.89 -1.91 7.47
C VAL A 185 10.53 -1.55 6.87
N GLY A 186 10.37 -0.34 6.37
CA GLY A 186 9.09 0.11 5.77
C GLY A 186 8.78 -0.60 4.46
N LEU A 187 7.51 -0.63 4.05
CA LEU A 187 7.03 -1.35 2.87
C LEU A 187 7.87 -1.08 1.61
N ALA A 188 8.25 0.17 1.36
CA ALA A 188 9.05 0.58 0.21
C ALA A 188 10.48 0.01 0.19
N GLU A 189 11.04 -0.30 1.36
CA GLU A 189 12.39 -0.82 1.52
C GLU A 189 12.43 -2.35 1.59
N MET A 190 11.28 -3.02 1.76
CA MET A 190 11.26 -4.46 2.05
C MET A 190 11.85 -5.35 0.94
N GLY A 191 11.86 -4.87 -0.31
CA GLY A 191 12.47 -5.56 -1.45
C GLY A 191 14.01 -5.52 -1.46
N GLN A 192 14.64 -4.74 -0.59
CA GLN A 192 16.10 -4.60 -0.55
C GLN A 192 16.78 -5.86 0.01
N GLY A 193 17.89 -6.24 -0.63
CA GLY A 193 18.72 -7.37 -0.18
C GLY A 193 18.06 -8.74 -0.30
N ILE A 194 17.01 -8.88 -1.13
CA ILE A 194 16.34 -10.17 -1.37
C ILE A 194 16.97 -10.85 -2.60
N PRO A 195 17.61 -12.02 -2.45
CA PRO A 195 18.18 -12.73 -3.59
C PRO A 195 17.10 -13.10 -4.61
N GLY A 196 17.26 -12.66 -5.86
CA GLY A 196 16.32 -12.97 -6.96
C GLY A 196 15.13 -12.01 -7.08
N LEU A 197 15.10 -10.92 -6.31
CA LEU A 197 14.14 -9.83 -6.46
C LEU A 197 14.90 -8.51 -6.62
N SER A 198 14.71 -7.83 -7.75
CA SER A 198 15.27 -6.49 -7.92
C SER A 198 14.51 -5.48 -7.06
N PRO A 199 15.19 -4.60 -6.29
CA PRO A 199 14.53 -3.54 -5.54
C PRO A 199 13.73 -2.58 -6.43
N GLU A 200 14.22 -2.31 -7.65
CA GLU A 200 13.53 -1.47 -8.63
C GLU A 200 12.24 -2.14 -9.10
N ASP A 201 12.31 -3.43 -9.43
CA ASP A 201 11.12 -4.18 -9.85
C ASP A 201 10.02 -4.22 -8.79
N TYR A 202 10.43 -4.36 -7.51
CA TYR A 202 9.53 -4.31 -6.37
C TYR A 202 8.92 -2.91 -6.19
N ALA A 203 9.75 -1.86 -6.31
CA ALA A 203 9.28 -0.48 -6.24
C ALA A 203 8.28 -0.16 -7.35
N ASP A 204 8.49 -0.67 -8.57
CA ASP A 204 7.57 -0.53 -9.70
C ASP A 204 6.24 -1.24 -9.43
N ALA A 205 6.26 -2.44 -8.85
CA ALA A 205 5.03 -3.15 -8.47
C ALA A 205 4.26 -2.41 -7.38
N LEU A 206 4.96 -1.84 -6.38
CA LEU A 206 4.34 -0.99 -5.36
C LEU A 206 3.78 0.31 -5.96
N ALA A 207 4.50 0.94 -6.90
CA ALA A 207 4.04 2.14 -7.59
C ALA A 207 2.75 1.84 -8.38
N LEU A 208 2.74 0.73 -9.12
CA LEU A 208 1.57 0.27 -9.87
C LEU A 208 0.37 0.00 -8.96
N PHE A 209 0.58 -0.67 -7.82
CA PHE A 209 -0.45 -0.85 -6.79
C PHE A 209 -1.03 0.48 -6.32
N LEU A 210 -0.18 1.47 -6.00
CA LEU A 210 -0.61 2.79 -5.55
C LEU A 210 -1.45 3.52 -6.60
N THR A 211 -1.20 3.32 -7.90
CA THR A 211 -2.05 3.90 -8.95
C THR A 211 -3.49 3.38 -8.93
N ARG A 212 -3.78 2.26 -8.25
CA ARG A 212 -5.15 1.74 -8.08
C ARG A 212 -5.87 2.35 -6.87
N THR A 213 -5.13 3.04 -6.02
CA THR A 213 -5.60 3.77 -4.83
C THR A 213 -5.23 5.25 -4.93
N PRO A 214 -5.75 6.01 -5.92
CA PRO A 214 -5.21 7.32 -6.31
C PRO A 214 -5.22 8.35 -5.17
N LEU A 215 -6.22 8.32 -4.28
CA LEU A 215 -6.24 9.21 -3.12
C LEU A 215 -5.22 8.83 -2.05
N THR A 216 -4.88 7.55 -1.88
CA THR A 216 -3.76 7.11 -1.02
C THR A 216 -2.41 7.48 -1.62
N ASP A 217 -2.28 7.35 -2.95
CA ASP A 217 -1.09 7.77 -3.68
C ASP A 217 -0.83 9.28 -3.51
N LEU A 218 -1.87 10.10 -3.68
CA LEU A 218 -1.84 11.54 -3.40
C LEU A 218 -1.58 11.83 -1.92
N ALA A 219 -2.27 11.15 -1.00
CA ALA A 219 -2.08 11.32 0.44
C ALA A 219 -0.66 11.00 0.91
N THR A 220 0.13 10.28 0.10
CA THR A 220 1.51 9.88 0.41
C THR A 220 2.49 10.42 -0.63
N ALA A 221 2.14 11.50 -1.33
CA ALA A 221 2.95 11.99 -2.45
C ALA A 221 4.38 12.37 -2.04
N THR A 222 4.56 12.83 -0.80
CA THR A 222 5.85 13.25 -0.21
C THR A 222 6.79 12.08 0.14
N ARG A 223 6.38 10.83 -0.11
CA ARG A 223 7.20 9.64 0.13
C ARG A 223 8.49 9.65 -0.72
N THR A 224 9.55 9.07 -0.18
CA THR A 224 10.84 8.96 -0.88
C THR A 224 10.84 7.89 -1.95
N SER A 225 10.20 6.73 -1.71
CA SER A 225 10.16 5.61 -2.63
C SER A 225 8.84 4.81 -2.54
N PRO A 226 8.28 4.33 -3.66
CA PRO A 226 8.56 4.82 -5.01
C PRO A 226 8.17 6.30 -5.12
N PRO A 227 8.88 7.15 -5.85
CA PRO A 227 8.53 8.56 -5.96
C PRO A 227 7.12 8.74 -6.55
N PHE A 228 6.39 9.74 -6.08
CA PHE A 228 5.07 10.06 -6.63
C PHE A 228 5.17 10.47 -8.11
N ALA A 229 4.35 9.85 -8.95
CA ALA A 229 4.21 10.20 -10.35
C ALA A 229 2.72 10.31 -10.70
N TRP A 230 2.38 11.23 -11.61
CA TRP A 230 1.01 11.33 -12.11
C TRP A 230 0.66 10.07 -12.90
N SER A 231 -0.43 9.42 -12.51
CA SER A 231 -1.02 8.29 -13.22
C SER A 231 -2.36 8.71 -13.80
N ALA A 232 -2.88 7.92 -14.75
CA ALA A 232 -4.22 8.15 -15.29
C ALA A 232 -5.28 8.19 -14.17
N SER A 233 -5.13 7.36 -13.13
CA SER A 233 -6.05 7.33 -11.98
C SER A 233 -5.99 8.60 -11.13
N THR A 234 -4.80 9.10 -10.81
CA THR A 234 -4.66 10.32 -10.00
C THR A 234 -5.12 11.54 -10.79
N LEU A 235 -4.82 11.60 -12.10
CA LEU A 235 -5.31 12.63 -13.01
C LEU A 235 -6.84 12.61 -13.15
N SER A 236 -7.44 11.43 -13.28
CA SER A 236 -8.91 11.28 -13.35
C SER A 236 -9.59 11.83 -12.09
N VAL A 237 -9.04 11.54 -10.89
CA VAL A 237 -9.55 12.09 -9.63
C VAL A 237 -9.48 13.61 -9.60
N VAL A 238 -8.36 14.23 -10.01
CA VAL A 238 -8.21 15.70 -9.96
C VAL A 238 -8.88 16.43 -11.12
N ALA A 239 -9.29 15.72 -12.18
CA ALA A 239 -10.08 16.27 -13.27
C ALA A 239 -11.53 16.57 -12.83
N ALA A 240 -12.09 15.77 -11.93
CA ALA A 240 -13.43 15.99 -11.40
C ALA A 240 -13.40 16.98 -10.22
N PRO A 241 -14.27 18.02 -10.17
CA PRO A 241 -14.29 18.97 -9.06
C PRO A 241 -14.39 18.36 -7.65
N PRO A 242 -15.26 17.36 -7.37
CA PRO A 242 -15.27 16.73 -6.05
C PRO A 242 -13.97 15.98 -5.74
N GLY A 243 -13.41 15.26 -6.70
CA GLY A 243 -12.17 14.51 -6.53
C GLY A 243 -10.96 15.43 -6.33
N ARG A 244 -10.91 16.55 -7.06
CA ARG A 244 -9.91 17.62 -6.89
C ARG A 244 -9.91 18.20 -5.47
N ARG A 245 -11.09 18.43 -4.88
CA ARG A 245 -11.22 18.88 -3.48
C ARG A 245 -10.71 17.83 -2.49
N LEU A 246 -10.99 16.55 -2.72
CA LEU A 246 -10.46 15.47 -1.88
C LEU A 246 -8.94 15.37 -1.99
N ALA A 247 -8.41 15.42 -3.21
CA ALA A 247 -6.97 15.45 -3.48
C ALA A 247 -6.27 16.60 -2.75
N TYR A 248 -6.84 17.81 -2.83
CA TYR A 248 -6.34 18.98 -2.12
C TYR A 248 -6.34 18.74 -0.59
N ARG A 249 -7.42 18.21 -0.03
CA ARG A 249 -7.53 17.93 1.41
C ARG A 249 -6.55 16.87 1.90
N VAL A 250 -6.31 15.80 1.15
CA VAL A 250 -5.30 14.80 1.57
C VAL A 250 -3.88 15.37 1.51
N MET A 251 -3.60 16.25 0.53
CA MET A 251 -2.30 16.91 0.39
C MET A 251 -2.02 17.91 1.51
N LEU A 252 -3.03 18.67 1.96
CA LEU A 252 -2.88 19.59 3.08
C LEU A 252 -2.52 18.93 4.42
N ARG A 253 -2.57 17.60 4.50
CA ARG A 253 -2.16 16.84 5.69
C ARG A 253 -0.67 16.48 5.67
N GLN A 254 0.05 16.82 4.61
CA GLN A 254 1.47 16.56 4.42
C GLN A 254 2.30 17.83 4.61
N PRO A 255 3.63 17.73 4.84
CA PRO A 255 4.50 18.89 4.91
C PRO A 255 4.41 19.73 3.62
N HIS A 256 3.96 20.98 3.77
CA HIS A 256 3.56 21.86 2.67
C HIS A 256 4.66 22.06 1.61
N ASP A 257 5.89 22.34 2.05
CA ASP A 257 7.01 22.59 1.15
C ASP A 257 7.34 21.36 0.29
N LEU A 258 7.28 20.17 0.90
CA LEU A 258 7.50 18.90 0.20
C LEU A 258 6.39 18.60 -0.81
N VAL A 259 5.14 18.92 -0.47
CA VAL A 259 4.00 18.75 -1.39
C VAL A 259 4.19 19.63 -2.63
N VAL A 260 4.47 20.91 -2.45
CA VAL A 260 4.66 21.85 -3.57
C VAL A 260 5.82 21.40 -4.46
N ALA A 261 6.97 21.06 -3.88
CA ALA A 261 8.13 20.58 -4.61
C ALA A 261 7.84 19.27 -5.38
N THR A 262 7.16 18.32 -4.73
CA THR A 262 6.81 17.02 -5.33
C THR A 262 5.84 17.20 -6.50
N LEU A 263 4.79 18.00 -6.34
CA LEU A 263 3.80 18.21 -7.41
C LEU A 263 4.41 18.93 -8.61
N ALA A 264 5.26 19.93 -8.36
CA ALA A 264 6.00 20.61 -9.42
C ALA A 264 6.90 19.65 -10.19
N ARG A 265 7.72 18.83 -9.50
CA ARG A 265 8.54 17.80 -10.13
C ARG A 265 7.69 16.84 -10.94
N ALA A 266 6.69 16.21 -10.33
CA ALA A 266 5.86 15.22 -10.99
C ALA A 266 5.14 15.79 -12.22
N ALA A 267 4.69 17.05 -12.17
CA ALA A 267 4.07 17.70 -13.33
C ALA A 267 5.05 17.85 -14.51
N THR A 268 6.32 18.20 -14.25
CA THR A 268 7.35 18.30 -15.29
C THR A 268 7.71 16.94 -15.93
N GLU A 269 7.60 15.86 -15.16
CA GLU A 269 7.85 14.49 -15.61
C GLU A 269 6.73 13.94 -16.52
N VAL A 270 5.57 14.60 -16.58
CA VAL A 270 4.51 14.21 -17.54
C VAL A 270 4.99 14.45 -18.98
N PRO A 271 5.04 13.41 -19.83
CA PRO A 271 5.54 13.53 -21.19
C PRO A 271 4.77 14.56 -22.02
N LEU A 272 5.49 15.36 -22.82
CA LEU A 272 4.91 16.44 -23.65
C LEU A 272 3.82 15.95 -24.61
N ARG A 273 3.89 14.70 -25.07
CA ARG A 273 2.85 14.06 -25.91
C ARG A 273 1.48 13.97 -25.23
N PHE A 274 1.41 14.11 -23.90
CA PHE A 274 0.18 14.10 -23.11
C PHE A 274 -0.19 15.52 -22.64
N GLY A 275 -0.33 16.46 -23.57
CA GLY A 275 -0.53 17.88 -23.28
C GLY A 275 -1.69 18.19 -22.30
N GLN A 276 -2.83 17.50 -22.44
CA GLN A 276 -3.97 17.67 -21.51
C GLN A 276 -3.66 17.20 -20.09
N ALA A 277 -3.00 16.03 -19.96
CA ALA A 277 -2.60 15.50 -18.66
C ALA A 277 -1.59 16.42 -17.96
N ARG A 278 -0.65 16.98 -18.73
CA ARG A 278 0.35 17.92 -18.23
C ARG A 278 -0.29 19.25 -17.80
N ALA A 279 -1.18 19.81 -18.61
CA ALA A 279 -1.89 21.04 -18.25
C ALA A 279 -2.73 20.85 -16.97
N LEU A 280 -3.36 19.68 -16.82
CA LEU A 280 -4.13 19.35 -15.62
C LEU A 280 -3.24 19.21 -14.36
N SER A 281 -2.10 18.53 -14.47
CA SER A 281 -1.17 18.37 -13.35
C SER A 281 -0.52 19.70 -12.95
N GLU A 282 -0.10 20.51 -13.92
CA GLU A 282 0.46 21.85 -13.70
C GLU A 282 -0.59 22.76 -13.04
N SER A 283 -1.82 22.78 -13.56
CA SER A 283 -2.93 23.55 -12.97
C SER A 283 -3.20 23.15 -11.52
N PHE A 284 -3.24 21.85 -11.23
CA PHE A 284 -3.45 21.38 -9.86
C PHE A 284 -2.27 21.72 -8.94
N ALA A 285 -1.03 21.57 -9.41
CA ALA A 285 0.15 21.94 -8.65
C ALA A 285 0.15 23.44 -8.29
N SER A 286 -0.19 24.31 -9.25
CA SER A 286 -0.31 25.76 -9.02
C SER A 286 -1.42 26.10 -8.02
N GLU A 287 -2.57 25.44 -8.11
CA GLU A 287 -3.67 25.63 -7.15
C GLU A 287 -3.27 25.23 -5.73
N VAL A 288 -2.61 24.08 -5.57
CA VAL A 288 -2.12 23.62 -4.27
C VAL A 288 -1.11 24.61 -3.68
N ALA A 289 -0.14 25.05 -4.48
CA ALA A 289 0.86 26.03 -4.04
C ALA A 289 0.23 27.37 -3.63
N ALA A 290 -0.71 27.89 -4.41
CA ALA A 290 -1.42 29.12 -4.09
C ALA A 290 -2.23 28.99 -2.80
N GLY A 291 -2.95 27.87 -2.63
CA GLY A 291 -3.73 27.60 -1.42
C GLY A 291 -2.86 27.48 -0.16
N ILE A 292 -1.73 26.80 -0.25
CA ILE A 292 -0.75 26.69 0.86
C ILE A 292 -0.18 28.07 1.24
N LYS A 293 0.18 28.89 0.25
CA LYS A 293 0.69 30.25 0.48
C LYS A 293 -0.32 31.10 1.27
N LEU A 294 -1.59 31.06 0.86
CA LEU A 294 -2.67 31.79 1.55
C LEU A 294 -2.88 31.32 3.00
N LEU A 295 -2.73 30.02 3.28
CA LEU A 295 -2.80 29.49 4.65
C LEU A 295 -1.63 29.96 5.52
N GLY A 296 -0.43 30.06 4.94
CA GLY A 296 0.75 30.60 5.62
C GLY A 296 0.59 32.08 5.99
N GLU A 297 0.10 32.90 5.06
CA GLU A 297 -0.15 34.34 5.29
C GLU A 297 -1.16 34.58 6.41
N ARG A 298 -2.22 33.76 6.49
CA ARG A 298 -3.22 33.85 7.57
C ARG A 298 -2.67 33.44 8.94
N SER A 299 -1.77 32.46 8.97
CA SER A 299 -1.20 31.95 10.22
C SER A 299 -0.13 32.89 10.80
N GLY A 300 0.54 33.67 9.96
CA GLY A 300 1.52 34.69 10.40
C GLY A 300 0.91 36.05 10.75
N ALA A 301 -0.38 36.26 10.47
CA ALA A 301 -1.11 37.50 10.77
C ALA A 301 -1.89 37.45 12.09
N ALA A 302 -1.85 36.32 12.81
CA ALA A 302 -2.49 36.09 14.11
C ALA A 302 -1.44 36.00 15.22
#